data_AF-A0A246KZ00-F1
#
_entry.id   AF-A0A246KZ00-F1
#
_cell.length_a   1.000
_cell.length_b   1.000
_cell.length_c   1.000
_cell.angle_alpha   90.00
_cell.angle_beta   90.00
_cell.angle_gamma   90.00
#
_symmetry.space_group_name_H-M   'P 1'
#
loop_
_entity.id
_entity.type
_entity.pdbx_description
1 polymer ?
#
loop_
_entity_poly.entity_id
_entity_poly.type
_entity_poly.pdbx_seq_one_letter_code
_entity_poly.pdbx_strand_id
1 'polypeptide(L)'
;MNLDNYAPESAKRIAVALVDAALAAGYSLGVYDGEETTVRHSRDRQEVLEALASTDHDHLRFYRPDATKAGFVLLIWENGDDAASDWSDNDETNALVMPVLRGLGVL
;
A
#
# COMPACT_ATOMS: atom_id res chain seq x y z
N MET A 1 -5.11 -5.82 -14.52
CA MET A 1 -4.12 -6.83 -14.08
C MET A 1 -4.44 -7.17 -12.62
N ASN A 2 -3.64 -7.99 -11.92
CA ASN A 2 -3.74 -8.10 -10.46
C ASN A 2 -2.39 -8.46 -9.83
N LEU A 3 -2.32 -8.35 -8.50
CA LEU A 3 -1.11 -8.64 -7.72
C LEU A 3 -0.51 -10.03 -7.99
N ASP A 4 -1.33 -11.04 -8.29
CA ASP A 4 -0.88 -12.44 -8.44
C ASP A 4 -0.26 -12.74 -9.81
N ASN A 5 -0.62 -11.98 -10.86
CA ASN A 5 -0.20 -12.26 -12.23
C ASN A 5 0.62 -11.15 -12.88
N TYR A 6 0.79 -10.02 -12.20
CA TYR A 6 1.53 -8.87 -12.71
C TYR A 6 2.74 -8.54 -11.83
N ALA A 7 2.54 -8.29 -10.54
CA ALA A 7 3.63 -7.84 -9.67
C ALA A 7 4.67 -8.95 -9.40
N PRO A 8 5.98 -8.62 -9.39
CA PRO A 8 7.03 -9.49 -8.86
C PRO A 8 6.75 -9.90 -7.41
N GLU A 9 7.24 -11.08 -7.01
CA GLU A 9 7.00 -11.61 -5.66
C GLU A 9 7.49 -10.67 -4.55
N SER A 10 8.59 -9.95 -4.75
CA SER A 10 9.08 -8.94 -3.80
C SER A 10 8.11 -7.77 -3.64
N ALA A 11 7.64 -7.19 -4.74
CA ALA A 11 6.65 -6.11 -4.74
C ALA A 11 5.34 -6.55 -4.04
N LYS A 12 4.87 -7.77 -4.36
CA LYS A 12 3.70 -8.37 -3.72
C LYS A 12 3.88 -8.50 -2.21
N ARG A 13 5.04 -8.98 -1.75
CA ARG A 13 5.34 -9.10 -0.31
C ARG A 13 5.32 -7.75 0.40
N ILE A 14 5.86 -6.70 -0.22
CA ILE A 14 5.84 -5.33 0.31
C ILE A 14 4.40 -4.83 0.45
N ALA A 15 3.59 -4.93 -0.61
CA ALA A 15 2.21 -4.48 -0.58
C ALA A 15 1.37 -5.22 0.47
N VAL A 16 1.50 -6.55 0.54
CA VAL A 16 0.82 -7.37 1.56
C VAL A 16 1.21 -6.93 2.96
N ALA A 17 2.51 -6.75 3.24
CA ALA A 17 2.97 -6.35 4.56
C ALA A 17 2.51 -4.93 4.95
N LEU A 18 2.47 -3.98 3.99
CA LEU A 18 1.96 -2.63 4.23
C LEU A 18 0.46 -2.62 4.53
N VAL A 19 -0.33 -3.39 3.78
CA VAL A 19 -1.77 -3.55 4.03
C VAL A 19 -2.02 -4.11 5.43
N ASP A 20 -1.31 -5.18 5.78
CA ASP A 20 -1.45 -5.83 7.09
C ASP A 20 -1.03 -4.91 8.25
N ALA A 21 0.09 -4.20 8.10
CA ALA A 21 0.58 -3.25 9.10
C ALA A 21 -0.41 -2.09 9.33
N ALA A 22 -0.94 -1.51 8.26
CA ALA A 22 -1.87 -0.40 8.35
C ALA A 22 -3.22 -0.80 8.99
N LEU A 23 -3.77 -1.97 8.60
CA LEU A 23 -5.00 -2.49 9.21
C LEU A 23 -4.81 -2.80 10.70
N ALA A 24 -3.68 -3.41 11.06
CA ALA A 24 -3.33 -3.71 12.45
C ALA A 24 -3.16 -2.44 13.29
N ALA A 25 -2.64 -1.36 12.70
CA ALA A 25 -2.52 -0.05 13.33
C ALA A 25 -3.85 0.74 13.39
N GLY A 26 -4.95 0.18 12.89
CA GLY A 26 -6.29 0.77 13.03
C GLY A 26 -6.69 1.70 11.88
N TYR A 27 -5.88 1.83 10.83
CA TYR A 27 -6.25 2.61 9.65
C TYR A 27 -7.30 1.89 8.81
N SER A 28 -8.06 2.66 8.03
CA SER A 28 -8.73 2.16 6.83
C SER A 28 -7.92 2.53 5.59
N LEU A 29 -8.15 1.80 4.50
CA LEU A 29 -7.34 1.84 3.30
C LEU A 29 -8.15 2.31 2.10
N GLY A 30 -7.49 2.99 1.17
CA GLY A 30 -8.02 3.24 -0.16
C GLY A 30 -6.96 2.96 -1.21
N VAL A 31 -7.42 2.63 -2.41
CA VAL A 31 -6.57 2.34 -3.56
C VAL A 31 -6.93 3.33 -4.65
N TYR A 32 -5.92 4.03 -5.17
CA TYR A 32 -6.02 4.86 -6.36
C TYR A 32 -5.00 4.37 -7.36
N ASP A 33 -5.46 3.87 -8.50
CA ASP A 33 -4.66 3.11 -9.46
C ASP A 33 -4.01 3.99 -10.54
N GLY A 34 -3.85 5.28 -10.26
CA GLY A 34 -3.36 6.26 -11.23
C GLY A 34 -4.46 6.83 -12.14
N GLU A 35 -5.63 6.21 -12.21
CA GLU A 35 -6.77 6.70 -13.00
C GLU A 35 -7.94 7.08 -12.09
N GLU A 36 -8.38 6.14 -11.25
CA GLU A 36 -9.53 6.33 -10.36
C GLU A 36 -9.30 5.75 -8.97
N THR A 37 -10.19 6.10 -8.03
CA THR A 37 -10.17 5.50 -6.69
C THR A 37 -11.08 4.28 -6.69
N THR A 38 -10.50 3.10 -6.70
CA THR A 38 -11.19 1.79 -6.78
C THR A 38 -11.68 1.32 -5.42
N VAL A 39 -10.94 1.62 -4.35
CA VAL A 39 -11.32 1.32 -2.95
C VAL A 39 -11.30 2.59 -2.10
N ARG A 40 -12.34 2.80 -1.27
CA ARG A 40 -12.46 3.96 -0.37
C ARG A 40 -12.72 3.52 1.07
N HIS A 41 -11.80 3.84 1.97
CA HIS A 41 -11.92 3.62 3.42
C HIS A 41 -12.27 2.18 3.83
N SER A 42 -11.76 1.19 3.12
CA SER A 42 -12.00 -0.21 3.43
C SER A 42 -11.11 -0.70 4.57
N ARG A 43 -11.66 -1.59 5.39
CA ARG A 43 -10.90 -2.42 6.35
C ARG A 43 -10.88 -3.89 5.92
N ASP A 44 -11.47 -4.21 4.78
CA ASP A 44 -11.44 -5.54 4.20
C ASP A 44 -10.10 -5.73 3.49
N ARG A 45 -9.26 -6.56 4.10
CA ARG A 45 -7.94 -6.90 3.58
C ARG A 45 -8.00 -7.47 2.17
N GLN A 46 -8.98 -8.34 1.91
CA GLN A 46 -9.08 -9.03 0.62
C GLN A 46 -9.51 -8.05 -0.46
N GLU A 47 -10.52 -7.22 -0.19
CA GLU A 47 -10.96 -6.16 -1.11
C GLU A 47 -9.80 -5.24 -1.52
N VAL A 48 -8.98 -4.81 -0.55
CA VAL A 48 -7.84 -3.93 -0.84
C VAL A 48 -6.79 -4.63 -1.70
N LEU A 49 -6.42 -5.88 -1.38
CA LEU A 49 -5.42 -6.62 -2.15
C LEU A 49 -5.91 -6.96 -3.57
N GLU A 50 -7.19 -7.30 -3.74
CA GLU A 50 -7.76 -7.57 -5.06
C GLU A 50 -7.81 -6.33 -5.96
N ALA A 51 -7.88 -5.14 -5.37
CA ALA A 51 -7.90 -3.87 -6.10
C ALA A 51 -6.51 -3.36 -6.53
N LEU A 52 -5.43 -3.88 -5.94
CA LEU A 52 -4.06 -3.47 -6.27
C LEU A 52 -3.58 -4.12 -7.57
N ALA A 53 -2.65 -3.43 -8.24
CA ALA A 53 -2.08 -3.84 -9.51
C ALA A 53 -3.12 -4.01 -10.63
N SER A 54 -4.18 -3.18 -10.62
CA SER A 54 -5.08 -3.04 -11.75
C SER A 54 -4.37 -2.38 -12.95
N THR A 55 -3.46 -1.44 -12.66
CA THR A 55 -2.57 -0.67 -13.57
C THR A 55 -1.08 -0.91 -13.23
N ASP A 56 -0.18 -0.05 -13.72
CA ASP A 56 1.28 -0.12 -13.50
C ASP A 56 1.74 0.43 -12.14
N HIS A 57 0.92 1.23 -11.48
CA HIS A 57 1.19 1.78 -10.15
C HIS A 57 -0.08 2.06 -9.35
N ASP A 58 0.04 2.06 -8.03
CA ASP A 58 -1.04 2.38 -7.11
C ASP A 58 -0.60 3.36 -6.03
N HIS A 59 -1.50 4.24 -5.62
CA HIS A 59 -1.39 4.94 -4.34
C HIS A 59 -2.21 4.18 -3.29
N LEU A 60 -1.53 3.43 -2.43
CA LEU A 60 -2.14 2.87 -1.22
C LEU A 60 -2.28 3.98 -0.18
N ARG A 61 -3.52 4.41 0.07
CA ARG A 61 -3.84 5.55 0.94
C ARG A 61 -4.26 5.08 2.32
N PHE A 62 -3.73 5.74 3.35
CA PHE A 62 -4.06 5.46 4.75
C PHE A 62 -5.02 6.52 5.30
N TYR A 63 -6.06 6.07 5.99
CA TYR A 63 -7.08 6.93 6.59
C TYR A 63 -7.25 6.63 8.07
N ARG A 64 -7.28 7.69 8.87
CA ARG A 64 -7.55 7.62 10.31
C ARG A 64 -9.00 7.18 10.55
N PRO A 65 -9.36 6.78 11.79
CA PRO A 65 -10.73 6.37 12.13
C PRO A 65 -11.81 7.41 11.81
N ASP A 66 -11.45 8.71 11.78
CA ASP A 66 -12.34 9.82 11.41
C ASP A 66 -12.42 10.06 9.89
N ALA A 67 -11.91 9.13 9.08
CA ALA A 67 -11.81 9.19 7.62
C ALA A 67 -10.89 10.30 7.06
N THR A 68 -10.12 11.01 7.90
CA THR A 68 -9.09 11.93 7.40
C THR A 68 -7.90 11.16 6.85
N LYS A 69 -7.31 11.65 5.74
CA LYS A 69 -6.12 11.03 5.14
C LYS A 69 -4.90 11.27 6.02
N ALA A 70 -4.21 10.19 6.40
CA ALA A 70 -2.93 10.24 7.13
C ALA A 70 -1.74 10.33 6.17
N GLY A 71 -1.82 9.62 5.03
CA GLY A 71 -0.75 9.59 4.04
C GLY A 71 -1.04 8.60 2.91
N PHE A 72 -0.01 8.28 2.15
CA PHE A 72 -0.03 7.22 1.14
C PHE A 72 1.37 6.64 0.90
N VAL A 73 1.42 5.48 0.26
CA VAL A 73 2.60 4.91 -0.40
C VAL A 73 2.31 4.79 -1.89
N LEU A 74 3.23 5.24 -2.73
CA LEU A 74 3.26 4.94 -4.16
C LEU A 74 3.91 3.57 -4.34
N LEU A 75 3.14 2.65 -4.92
CA LEU A 75 3.54 1.30 -5.26
C LEU A 75 3.75 1.23 -6.78
N ILE A 76 4.97 0.97 -7.25
CA ILE A 76 5.28 0.72 -8.66
C ILE A 76 5.59 -0.76 -8.81
N TRP A 77 4.71 -1.48 -9.51
CA TRP A 77 4.70 -2.94 -9.43
C TRP A 77 5.95 -3.57 -10.02
N GLU A 78 6.38 -3.11 -11.20
CA GLU A 78 7.59 -3.62 -11.86
C GLU A 78 8.91 -3.06 -11.29
N ASN A 79 8.89 -2.46 -10.09
CA ASN A 79 10.09 -1.95 -9.41
C ASN A 79 10.66 -2.89 -8.34
N GLY A 80 10.16 -4.12 -8.25
CA GLY A 80 10.75 -5.19 -7.44
C GLY A 80 10.84 -4.87 -5.95
N ASP A 81 12.05 -4.96 -5.37
CA ASP A 81 12.27 -4.62 -3.96
C ASP A 81 12.03 -3.13 -3.67
N ASP A 82 12.12 -2.25 -4.67
CA ASP A 82 11.83 -0.81 -4.56
C ASP A 82 10.37 -0.48 -4.92
N ALA A 83 9.45 -1.45 -4.84
CA ALA A 83 8.04 -1.25 -5.17
C ALA A 83 7.40 -0.12 -4.36
N ALA A 84 7.70 0.01 -3.06
CA ALA A 84 7.34 1.19 -2.29
C ALA A 84 8.27 2.37 -2.64
N SER A 85 8.03 2.98 -3.80
CA SER A 85 8.97 3.90 -4.43
C SER A 85 8.94 5.32 -3.84
N ASP A 86 7.81 5.73 -3.26
CA ASP A 86 7.67 7.02 -2.57
C ASP A 86 6.53 6.94 -1.54
N TRP A 87 6.55 7.78 -0.51
CA TRP A 87 5.47 7.87 0.47
C TRP A 87 5.42 9.23 1.15
N SER A 88 4.30 9.52 1.81
CA SER A 88 4.16 10.78 2.55
C SER A 88 5.20 10.88 3.67
N ASP A 89 6.07 11.88 3.62
CA ASP A 89 7.07 12.11 4.67
C ASP A 89 6.43 12.77 5.91
N ASN A 90 5.84 11.93 6.76
CA ASN A 90 5.28 12.31 8.06
C ASN A 90 5.38 11.16 9.06
N ASP A 91 5.27 11.46 10.36
CA ASP A 91 5.49 10.49 11.43
C ASP A 91 4.57 9.26 11.33
N GLU A 92 3.30 9.44 10.98
CA GLU A 92 2.33 8.35 10.89
C GLU A 92 2.64 7.38 9.75
N THR A 93 2.98 7.92 8.57
CA THR A 93 3.32 7.11 7.39
C THR A 93 4.69 6.46 7.58
N ASN A 94 5.68 7.19 8.10
CA ASN A 94 6.99 6.65 8.41
C ASN A 94 6.92 5.51 9.45
N ALA A 95 6.05 5.62 10.45
CA ALA A 95 5.82 4.57 11.45
C ALA A 95 5.20 3.28 10.86
N LEU A 96 4.53 3.36 9.70
CA LEU A 96 4.00 2.20 8.98
C LEU A 96 5.04 1.63 8.01
N VAL A 97 5.64 2.48 7.17
CA VAL A 97 6.46 2.06 6.03
C VAL A 97 7.84 1.59 6.47
N MET A 98 8.53 2.36 7.32
CA MET A 98 9.93 2.09 7.67
C MET A 98 10.12 0.71 8.35
N PRO A 99 9.28 0.31 9.33
CA PRO A 99 9.43 -1.01 9.93
C PRO A 99 9.16 -2.16 8.96
N VAL A 100 8.21 -1.99 8.03
CA VAL A 100 7.91 -2.99 6.99
C VAL A 100 9.11 -3.17 6.06
N LEU A 101 9.64 -2.08 5.50
CA LEU A 101 10.76 -2.16 4.55
C LEU A 101 12.03 -2.69 5.21
N ARG A 102 12.37 -2.24 6.43
CA ARG A 102 13.50 -2.76 7.21
C ARG A 102 13.32 -4.24 7.57
N GLY A 103 12.11 -4.64 7.95
CA GLY A 103 11.80 -6.03 8.28
C GLY A 103 11.91 -6.97 7.09
N LEU A 104 11.76 -6.45 5.86
CA LEU A 104 11.93 -7.18 4.61
C LEU A 104 13.35 -7.08 4.04
N GLY A 105 14.24 -6.26 4.62
CA GLY A 105 15.62 -6.06 4.15
C GLY A 105 15.73 -5.18 2.90
N VAL A 106 14.71 -4.35 2.64
CA VAL A 106 14.65 -3.40 1.51
C VAL A 106 15.29 -2.05 1.87
N LEU A 107 15.31 -1.72 3.16
CA LEU A 107 15.86 -0.48 3.73
C LEU A 107 16.81 -0.78 4.90
#